data_AF-A0A397GV12-F1
#
_entry.id   AF-A0A397GV12-F1
#
_cell.length_a   1.000
_cell.length_b   1.000
_cell.length_c   1.000
_cell.angle_alpha   90.00
_cell.angle_beta   90.00
_cell.angle_gamma   90.00
#
_symmetry.space_group_name_H-M   'P 1'
#
loop_
_entity.id
_entity.type
_entity.pdbx_description
1 polymer ?
#
loop_
_entity_poly.entity_id
_entity_poly.type
_entity_poly.pdbx_seq_one_letter_code
_entity_poly.pdbx_strand_id
1 'polypeptide(L)'
;MWDLVNKLLKAFDARDYNEFNNNNDLFHVTNPKEMYAEGIKQLKELYGQGLHRIRLIYRQEVLKKETIITVGRRAKDVTITKYKDIRTEKKNKKKRTSKNLEGININEQILPADPVIHQKFL
;
A
#
# COMPACT_ATOMS: atom_id res chain seq x y z
N MET A 1 -9.52 -12.79 16.51
CA MET A 1 -10.28 -12.89 15.24
C MET A 1 -11.29 -11.75 15.15
N TRP A 2 -12.13 -11.54 16.18
CA TRP A 2 -13.05 -10.40 16.28
C TRP A 2 -12.40 -9.01 16.20
N ASP A 3 -11.20 -8.82 16.76
CA ASP A 3 -10.48 -7.54 16.67
C ASP A 3 -10.17 -7.14 15.22
N LEU A 4 -9.83 -8.12 14.38
CA LEU A 4 -9.58 -7.87 12.96
C LEU A 4 -10.86 -7.44 12.24
N VAL A 5 -11.98 -8.11 12.54
CA VAL A 5 -13.29 -7.76 12.00
C VAL A 5 -13.67 -6.33 12.40
N ASN A 6 -13.48 -5.96 13.66
CA ASN A 6 -13.76 -4.61 14.15
C ASN A 6 -12.88 -3.54 13.49
N LYS A 7 -11.58 -3.83 13.31
CA LYS A 7 -10.67 -2.93 12.59
C LYS A 7 -11.10 -2.75 11.13
N LEU A 8 -11.54 -3.83 10.47
CA LEU A 8 -12.04 -3.78 9.09
C LEU A 8 -13.33 -2.97 8.98
N LEU A 9 -14.31 -3.19 9.87
CA LEU A 9 -15.55 -2.41 9.87
C LEU A 9 -15.26 -0.91 10.02
N LYS A 10 -14.42 -0.53 10.98
CA LYS A 10 -13.97 0.86 11.15
C LYS A 10 -13.28 1.41 9.90
N ALA A 11 -12.52 0.59 9.18
CA ALA A 11 -11.86 0.98 7.93
C ALA A 11 -12.87 1.30 6.82
N PHE A 12 -13.94 0.51 6.73
CA PHE A 12 -15.00 0.69 5.73
C PHE A 12 -15.92 1.88 6.05
N ASP A 13 -16.13 2.17 7.33
CA ASP A 13 -16.93 3.32 7.78
C ASP A 13 -16.14 4.65 7.77
N ALA A 14 -14.81 4.59 7.68
CA ALA A 14 -13.97 5.78 7.66
C ALA A 14 -14.24 6.64 6.42
N ARG A 15 -14.52 7.94 6.66
CA ARG A 15 -14.70 8.91 5.57
C ARG A 15 -13.38 9.33 4.94
N ASP A 16 -12.32 9.37 5.74
CA ASP A 16 -10.95 9.66 5.31
C ASP A 16 -10.04 8.46 5.64
N TYR A 17 -9.41 7.92 4.60
CA TYR A 17 -8.45 6.84 4.71
C TYR A 17 -7.19 7.23 5.48
N ASN A 18 -6.70 8.46 5.32
CA ASN A 18 -5.48 8.92 5.97
C ASN A 18 -5.67 9.00 7.49
N GLU A 19 -6.83 9.52 7.93
CA GLU A 19 -7.20 9.57 9.34
C GLU A 19 -7.30 8.16 9.94
N PHE A 20 -7.94 7.22 9.23
CA PHE A 20 -8.02 5.83 9.67
C PHE A 20 -6.64 5.17 9.74
N ASN A 21 -5.82 5.32 8.70
CA ASN A 21 -4.52 4.68 8.58
C ASN A 21 -3.49 5.23 9.58
N ASN A 22 -3.58 6.51 9.98
CA ASN A 22 -2.72 7.07 11.02
C ASN A 22 -3.02 6.50 12.42
N ASN A 23 -4.28 6.10 12.66
CA ASN A 23 -4.74 5.62 13.96
C ASN A 23 -4.86 4.08 14.03
N ASN A 24 -4.63 3.36 12.92
CA ASN A 24 -4.77 1.91 12.85
C ASN A 24 -3.61 1.26 12.09
N ASP A 25 -3.11 0.16 12.63
CA ASP A 25 -1.99 -0.63 12.09
C ASP A 25 -2.40 -1.65 11.00
N LEU A 26 -3.68 -1.64 10.60
CA LEU A 26 -4.32 -2.71 9.81
C LEU A 26 -3.56 -3.03 8.51
N PHE A 27 -3.03 -2.00 7.85
CA PHE A 27 -2.30 -2.12 6.59
C PHE A 27 -0.81 -1.80 6.69
N HIS A 28 -0.27 -1.47 7.87
CA HIS A 28 1.13 -1.04 8.01
C HIS A 28 2.13 -2.16 7.70
N VAL A 29 1.76 -3.41 7.96
CA VAL A 29 2.62 -4.59 7.73
C VAL A 29 2.87 -4.84 6.24
N THR A 30 1.90 -4.53 5.40
CA THR A 30 1.93 -4.82 3.95
C THR A 30 2.07 -3.56 3.11
N ASN A 31 1.64 -2.40 3.63
CA ASN A 31 1.54 -1.11 2.96
C ASN A 31 1.23 -1.24 1.46
N PRO A 32 0.01 -1.72 1.12
CA PRO A 32 -0.34 -2.03 -0.26
C PRO A 32 -0.21 -0.78 -1.13
N LYS A 33 0.31 -0.95 -2.35
CA LYS A 33 0.49 0.18 -3.29
C LYS A 33 -0.85 0.77 -3.74
N GLU A 34 -1.94 0.05 -3.54
CA GLU A 34 -3.30 0.43 -3.89
C GLU A 34 -4.02 1.24 -2.80
N MET A 35 -3.47 1.24 -1.58
CA MET A 35 -4.09 1.81 -0.39
C MET A 35 -3.57 3.23 -0.12
N TYR A 36 -3.95 4.16 -1.01
CA TYR A 36 -3.68 5.60 -0.94
C TYR A 36 -4.84 6.38 -1.56
N ALA A 37 -4.90 7.70 -1.36
CA ALA A 37 -6.07 8.51 -1.72
C ALA A 37 -6.50 8.36 -3.19
N GLU A 38 -5.56 8.43 -4.14
CA GLU A 38 -5.86 8.27 -5.56
C GLU A 38 -6.21 6.82 -5.90
N GLY A 39 -5.57 5.83 -5.27
CA GLY A 39 -5.94 4.42 -5.44
C GLY A 39 -7.38 4.14 -5.02
N ILE A 40 -7.83 4.75 -3.93
CA ILE A 40 -9.22 4.66 -3.45
C ILE A 40 -10.16 5.40 -4.41
N LYS A 41 -9.78 6.58 -4.90
CA LYS A 41 -10.56 7.32 -5.90
C LYS A 41 -10.74 6.49 -7.17
N GLN A 42 -9.66 5.91 -7.70
CA GLN A 42 -9.68 5.05 -8.87
C GLN A 42 -10.56 3.82 -8.66
N LEU A 43 -10.50 3.19 -7.48
CA LEU A 43 -11.37 2.06 -7.13
C LEU A 43 -12.86 2.45 -7.17
N LYS A 44 -13.21 3.63 -6.65
CA LYS A 44 -14.59 4.15 -6.70
C LYS A 44 -15.05 4.42 -8.13
N GLU A 45 -14.20 5.00 -8.97
CA GLU A 45 -14.52 5.26 -10.38
C GLU A 45 -14.70 3.96 -11.18
N LEU A 46 -13.82 2.99 -10.98
CA LEU A 46 -13.87 1.69 -11.66
C LEU A 46 -15.08 0.84 -11.23
N TYR A 47 -15.66 1.08 -10.05
CA TYR A 47 -16.87 0.38 -9.62
C TYR A 47 -18.03 0.56 -10.62
N GLY A 48 -18.24 1.78 -11.11
CA GLY A 48 -19.29 2.06 -12.10
C GLY A 48 -19.07 1.28 -13.41
N GLN A 49 -17.82 1.21 -13.87
CA GLN A 49 -17.44 0.45 -15.07
C GLN A 49 -17.63 -1.05 -14.85
N GLY A 50 -17.22 -1.56 -13.68
CA GLY A 50 -17.41 -2.96 -13.29
C GLY A 50 -18.88 -3.35 -13.24
N LEU A 51 -19.73 -2.48 -12.70
CA LEU A 51 -21.18 -2.69 -12.65
C LEU A 51 -21.79 -2.75 -14.04
N HIS A 52 -21.41 -1.83 -14.93
CA HIS A 52 -21.83 -1.85 -16.33
C HIS A 52 -21.41 -3.17 -17.01
N ARG A 53 -20.16 -3.59 -16.81
CA ARG A 53 -19.62 -4.83 -17.38
C ARG A 53 -20.37 -6.07 -16.90
N ILE A 54 -20.67 -6.17 -15.62
CA ILE A 54 -21.43 -7.31 -15.06
C ILE A 54 -22.84 -7.38 -15.66
N ARG A 55 -23.52 -6.23 -15.80
CA ARG A 55 -24.85 -6.17 -16.43
C ARG A 55 -24.81 -6.60 -17.90
N LEU A 56 -23.78 -6.19 -18.64
CA LEU A 56 -23.57 -6.59 -20.03
C LEU A 56 -23.38 -8.11 -20.15
N ILE A 57 -22.48 -8.68 -19.33
CA ILE A 57 -22.24 -10.13 -19.29
C ILE A 57 -23.53 -10.90 -19.00
N TYR A 58 -24.32 -10.44 -18.03
CA TYR A 58 -25.60 -11.06 -17.68
C TYR A 58 -26.58 -11.09 -18.86
N ARG A 59 -26.71 -9.98 -19.60
CA ARG A 59 -27.60 -9.93 -20.78
C ARG A 59 -27.14 -10.85 -21.91
N GLN A 60 -25.83 -10.94 -22.14
CA GLN A 60 -25.25 -11.75 -23.20
C GLN A 60 -25.27 -13.24 -22.88
N GLU A 61 -24.86 -13.65 -21.67
CA GLU A 61 -24.62 -15.05 -21.36
C GLU A 61 -25.77 -15.73 -20.64
N VAL A 62 -26.44 -15.01 -19.74
CA VAL A 62 -27.55 -15.58 -18.96
C VAL A 62 -28.85 -15.43 -19.71
N LEU A 63 -29.16 -14.21 -20.16
CA LEU A 63 -30.41 -13.95 -20.88
C LEU A 63 -30.33 -14.23 -22.38
N LYS A 64 -29.13 -14.31 -22.95
CA LYS A 64 -28.89 -14.53 -24.39
C LYS A 64 -29.62 -13.53 -25.30
N LYS A 65 -29.77 -12.28 -24.84
CA LYS A 65 -30.48 -11.20 -25.55
C LYS A 65 -29.59 -10.39 -26.50
N GLU A 66 -28.27 -10.43 -26.28
CA GLU A 66 -27.27 -9.62 -26.99
C GLU A 66 -26.09 -10.53 -27.41
N THR A 67 -25.38 -10.16 -28.48
CA THR A 67 -24.19 -10.90 -28.95
C THR A 67 -23.08 -10.90 -27.91
N ILE A 68 -22.43 -12.05 -27.73
CA ILE A 68 -21.34 -12.22 -26.77
C ILE A 68 -20.09 -11.45 -27.23
N ILE A 69 -19.64 -10.51 -26.39
CA ILE A 69 -18.37 -9.78 -26.58
C ILE A 69 -17.37 -10.29 -25.55
N THR A 70 -16.26 -10.87 -26.01
CA THR A 70 -15.22 -11.48 -25.17
C THR A 70 -14.00 -10.59 -24.92
N VAL A 71 -13.85 -9.52 -25.71
CA VAL A 71 -12.71 -8.60 -25.65
C VAL A 71 -12.65 -7.91 -24.28
N GLY A 72 -11.45 -7.78 -23.73
CA GLY A 72 -11.22 -7.04 -22.48
C GLY A 72 -11.70 -7.72 -21.20
N ARG A 73 -12.32 -8.91 -21.25
CA ARG A 73 -12.85 -9.59 -20.04
C ARG A 73 -11.81 -9.90 -18.97
N ARG A 74 -10.57 -10.17 -19.41
CA ARG A 74 -9.43 -10.44 -18.52
C ARG A 74 -8.66 -9.17 -18.12
N ALA A 75 -8.99 -8.02 -18.71
CA ALA A 75 -8.37 -6.76 -18.33
C ALA A 75 -8.72 -6.43 -16.88
N LYS A 76 -7.68 -6.03 -16.15
CA LYS A 76 -7.75 -5.58 -14.77
C LYS A 76 -7.20 -4.18 -14.78
N ASP A 77 -8.07 -3.20 -14.67
CA ASP A 77 -7.70 -1.78 -14.63
C ASP A 77 -7.25 -1.35 -13.23
N VAL A 78 -7.03 -2.32 -12.35
CA VAL A 78 -6.57 -2.14 -10.98
C VAL A 78 -5.30 -2.97 -10.81
N THR A 79 -4.29 -2.36 -10.19
CA THR A 79 -3.09 -3.08 -9.76
C THR A 79 -3.46 -4.05 -8.64
N ILE A 80 -2.93 -5.28 -8.69
CA ILE A 80 -3.22 -6.29 -7.67
C ILE A 80 -1.92 -6.76 -7.03
N THR A 81 -1.71 -6.38 -5.78
CA THR A 81 -0.69 -6.94 -4.91
C THR A 81 -1.08 -8.35 -4.48
N LYS A 82 -0.27 -9.35 -4.85
CA LYS A 82 -0.48 -10.74 -4.41
C LYS A 82 0.36 -11.04 -3.17
N TYR A 83 -0.05 -12.03 -2.39
CA TYR A 83 0.71 -12.48 -1.21
C TYR A 83 2.18 -12.81 -1.51
N LYS A 84 2.44 -13.43 -2.68
CA LYS A 84 3.81 -13.75 -3.11
C LYS A 84 4.67 -12.50 -3.27
N ASP A 85 4.09 -11.39 -3.71
CA ASP A 85 4.78 -10.11 -3.93
C ASP A 85 5.15 -9.48 -2.58
N ILE A 86 4.26 -9.59 -1.59
CA ILE A 86 4.53 -9.18 -0.20
C ILE A 86 5.68 -10.03 0.40
N ARG A 87 5.67 -11.34 0.16
CA ARG A 87 6.70 -12.27 0.68
C ARG A 87 8.07 -12.00 0.06
N THR A 88 8.14 -11.69 -1.24
CA THR A 88 9.40 -11.36 -1.91
C THR A 88 9.93 -10.00 -1.47
N GLU A 89 9.08 -8.99 -1.32
CA GLU A 89 9.48 -7.68 -0.78
C GLU A 89 10.06 -7.80 0.63
N LYS A 90 9.44 -8.58 1.53
CA LYS A 90 9.99 -8.83 2.88
C LYS A 90 11.36 -9.51 2.85
N LYS A 91 11.57 -10.49 1.96
CA LYS A 91 12.88 -11.15 1.76
C LYS A 91 13.94 -10.18 1.24
N ASN A 92 13.57 -9.33 0.28
CA ASN A 92 14.47 -8.35 -0.32
C ASN A 92 14.86 -7.24 0.66
N LYS A 93 13.94 -6.76 1.51
CA LYS A 93 14.25 -5.83 2.60
C LYS A 93 15.27 -6.43 3.58
N LYS A 94 15.08 -7.68 4.03
CA LYS A 94 16.05 -8.38 4.90
C LYS A 94 17.44 -8.50 4.27
N LYS A 95 17.53 -8.85 2.98
CA LYS A 95 18.81 -8.92 2.25
C LYS A 95 19.51 -7.56 2.11
N ARG A 96 18.75 -6.46 2.00
CA ARG A 96 19.32 -5.10 1.94
C ARG A 96 19.84 -4.68 3.32
N THR A 97 19.12 -5.00 4.39
CA THR A 97 19.56 -4.74 5.78
C THR A 97 20.81 -5.54 6.14
N SER A 98 20.91 -6.81 5.74
CA SER A 98 22.12 -7.62 6.00
C SER A 98 23.36 -7.10 5.24
N LYS A 99 23.19 -6.65 3.98
CA LYS A 99 24.29 -6.05 3.21
C LYS A 99 24.75 -4.70 3.76
N ASN A 100 23.85 -3.91 4.37
CA ASN A 100 24.23 -2.65 5.01
C ASN A 100 24.97 -2.86 6.34
N LEU A 101 24.71 -3.96 7.06
CA LEU A 101 25.43 -4.29 8.31
C LEU A 101 26.86 -4.79 8.04
N GLU A 102 27.13 -5.41 6.89
CA GLU A 102 28.49 -5.78 6.46
C GLU A 102 29.34 -4.58 6.03
N GLY A 103 28.74 -3.38 5.88
CA GLY A 103 29.43 -2.14 5.50
C GLY A 103 29.74 -1.17 6.64
N ILE A 104 29.37 -1.49 7.89
CA ILE A 104 29.66 -0.63 9.04
C ILE A 104 30.94 -1.13 9.72
N ASN A 105 32.09 -0.65 9.25
CA ASN A 105 33.33 -0.72 10.00
C ASN A 105 33.30 0.38 11.08
N ILE A 106 32.87 0.01 12.28
CA ILE A 106 33.00 0.81 13.51
C ILE A 106 34.46 0.75 13.95
N ASN A 107 35.29 1.68 13.51
CA ASN A 107 36.47 2.19 14.22
C ASN A 107 37.05 3.41 13.49
N GLU A 108 37.47 4.40 14.28
CA GLU A 108 38.11 5.67 13.91
C GLU A 108 37.22 6.79 13.36
N GLN A 109 36.62 7.53 14.30
CA GLN A 109 36.77 8.98 14.39
C GLN A 109 36.44 9.42 15.83
N ILE A 110 37.40 9.18 16.72
CA ILE A 110 37.52 9.94 17.97
C ILE A 110 38.60 10.98 17.72
N LEU A 111 38.33 12.19 18.23
CA LEU A 111 39.22 13.29 18.64
C LEU A 111 39.07 14.58 17.80
N PRO A 112 39.25 15.77 18.42
CA PRO A 112 39.00 16.15 19.80
C PRO A 112 38.06 17.37 19.91
N ALA A 113 37.56 17.60 21.12
CA ALA A 113 36.94 18.86 21.50
C ALA A 113 38.00 19.95 21.53
N ASP A 114 37.70 21.10 20.92
CA ASP A 114 38.52 22.30 21.00
C ASP A 114 37.65 23.54 21.33
N PRO A 115 38.25 24.58 21.93
CA PRO A 115 37.82 25.04 23.24
C PRO A 115 36.98 26.33 23.24
N VAL A 116 36.34 26.55 24.40
CA VAL A 116 35.64 27.77 24.81
C VAL A 116 36.53 29.01 24.61
N ILE A 117 36.14 29.90 23.70
CA ILE A 117 36.68 31.26 23.64
C ILE A 117 35.77 32.17 24.45
N HIS A 118 36.24 32.51 25.65
CA HIS A 118 35.80 33.69 26.38
C HIS A 118 36.32 34.94 25.65
N GLN A 119 35.42 35.84 25.26
CA GLN A 119 35.77 37.24 25.03
C GLN A 119 34.86 38.10 25.92
N LYS A 120 35.45 38.64 27.00
CA LYS A 120 34.92 39.76 27.78
C LYS A 120 35.47 41.08 27.23
N PHE A 121 34.77 42.16 27.58
CA PHE A 121 35.12 43.59 27.49
C PHE A 121 34.89 44.21 26.10
N LEU A 122 34.20 45.33 25.95
CA LEU A 122 33.61 46.33 26.87
C LEU A 122 32.38 46.94 26.19
#